data_AF-A0A3N5GJ05-F1
#
_entry.id   AF-A0A3N5GJ05-F1
#
_cell.length_a   1.000
_cell.length_b   1.000
_cell.length_c   1.000
_cell.angle_alpha   90.00
_cell.angle_beta   90.00
_cell.angle_gamma   90.00
#
_symmetry.space_group_name_H-M   'P 1'
#
loop_
_entity.id
_entity.type
_entity.pdbx_description
1 polymer ?
#
loop_
_entity_poly.entity_id
_entity_poly.type
_entity_poly.pdbx_seq_one_letter_code
_entity_poly.pdbx_strand_id
1 'polypeptide(L)'
;MIPHFFIDRPIFASVLSVVIVVLGLVALQGLPIAQFPEITPPVIQIDTDYPGASAEVIADSVARPIEVQLPGIDNLLYYDST
;
A
#
# COMPACT_ATOMS: atom_id res chain seq x y z
N MET A 1 31.30 -27.04 -10.02
CA MET A 1 32.52 -26.28 -10.37
C MET A 1 32.60 -24.89 -9.71
N ILE A 2 31.48 -24.27 -9.33
CA ILE A 2 31.45 -22.95 -8.66
C ILE A 2 32.11 -22.92 -7.26
N PRO A 3 31.96 -23.93 -6.37
CA PRO A 3 32.51 -23.86 -5.01
C PRO A 3 34.04 -23.81 -4.95
N HIS A 4 34.73 -24.48 -5.89
CA HIS A 4 36.20 -24.56 -5.90
C HIS A 4 36.83 -23.18 -6.10
N PHE A 5 36.23 -22.32 -6.93
CA PHE A 5 36.71 -20.96 -7.17
C PHE A 5 36.77 -20.09 -5.91
N PHE A 6 35.82 -20.26 -4.99
CA PHE A 6 35.79 -19.54 -3.71
C PHE A 6 36.74 -20.15 -2.68
N ILE A 7 36.99 -21.46 -2.75
CA ILE A 7 37.96 -22.16 -1.88
C ILE A 7 39.39 -21.80 -2.26
N ASP A 8 39.71 -21.76 -3.56
CA ASP A 8 41.06 -21.46 -4.06
C ASP A 8 41.44 -19.98 -3.88
N ARG A 9 40.46 -19.08 -3.72
CA ARG A 9 40.67 -17.64 -3.53
C ARG A 9 39.97 -17.13 -2.25
N PRO A 10 40.51 -17.43 -1.06
CA PRO A 10 39.88 -17.09 0.21
C PRO A 10 39.73 -15.57 0.43
N ILE A 11 40.63 -14.76 -0.13
CA ILE A 11 40.56 -13.28 -0.06
C ILE A 11 39.37 -12.76 -0.87
N PHE A 12 39.08 -13.35 -2.04
CA PHE A 12 37.93 -12.93 -2.84
C PHE A 12 36.61 -13.28 -2.15
N ALA A 13 36.52 -14.49 -1.58
CA ALA A 13 35.34 -14.93 -0.84
C ALA A 13 35.06 -14.04 0.40
N SER A 14 36.09 -13.66 1.15
CA SER A 14 35.92 -12.80 2.33
C SER A 14 35.48 -11.38 1.96
N VAL A 15 36.07 -10.79 0.92
CA VAL A 15 35.66 -9.45 0.43
C VAL A 15 34.19 -9.47 -0.02
N LEU A 16 33.77 -10.50 -0.77
CA LEU A 16 32.38 -10.62 -1.21
C LEU A 16 31.42 -10.73 -0.01
N SER A 17 31.77 -11.53 1.01
CA SER A 17 30.98 -11.63 2.23
C SER A 17 30.84 -10.29 2.94
N VAL A 18 31.94 -9.53 3.05
CA VAL A 18 31.92 -8.20 3.68
C VAL A 18 31.04 -7.23 2.89
N VAL A 19 31.14 -7.24 1.55
CA VAL A 19 30.30 -6.39 0.69
C VAL A 19 28.82 -6.70 0.90
N ILE A 20 28.42 -7.97 0.96
CA ILE A 20 27.02 -8.37 1.19
C ILE A 20 26.54 -7.86 2.56
N VAL A 21 27.35 -8.01 3.61
CA VAL A 21 27.00 -7.53 4.95
C VAL A 21 26.84 -6.02 4.99
N VAL A 22 27.78 -5.27 4.39
CA VAL A 22 27.72 -3.81 4.36
C VAL A 22 26.50 -3.32 3.58
N LEU A 23 26.20 -3.91 2.43
CA LEU A 23 25.00 -3.58 1.66
C LEU A 23 23.72 -3.90 2.43
N GLY A 24 23.69 -5.03 3.15
CA GLY A 24 22.59 -5.38 4.04
C GLY A 24 22.38 -4.34 5.15
N LEU A 25 23.46 -3.90 5.80
CA LEU A 25 23.39 -2.89 6.86
C LEU A 25 22.86 -1.54 6.36
N VAL A 26 23.28 -1.12 5.16
CA VAL A 26 22.76 0.11 4.53
C VAL A 26 21.29 -0.04 4.17
N ALA A 27 20.87 -1.19 3.63
CA ALA A 27 19.47 -1.45 3.28
C ALA A 27 18.56 -1.45 4.51
N LEU A 28 19.04 -1.91 5.67
CA LEU A 28 18.27 -1.88 6.92
C LEU A 28 17.91 -0.46 7.38
N GLN A 29 18.75 0.53 7.08
CA GLN A 29 18.47 1.94 7.40
C GLN A 29 17.39 2.55 6.50
N GLY A 30 17.20 2.00 5.29
CA GLY A 30 16.21 2.47 4.33
C GLY A 30 14.87 1.73 4.38
N LEU A 31 14.76 0.67 5.20
CA LEU A 31 13.53 -0.11 5.29
C LEU A 31 12.48 0.63 6.12
N PRO A 32 11.26 0.86 5.61
CA PRO A 32 10.17 1.41 6.39
C PRO A 32 9.76 0.41 7.48
N ILE A 33 9.68 0.90 8.72
CA ILE A 33 9.22 0.10 9.86
C ILE A 33 7.71 0.29 9.95
N ALA A 34 6.95 -0.73 9.55
CA ALA A 34 5.50 -0.78 9.72
C ALA A 34 5.13 -1.90 10.73
N GLN A 35 4.20 -1.61 11.63
CA GLN A 35 3.73 -2.60 12.64
C GLN A 35 2.84 -3.68 12.02
N PHE A 36 2.14 -3.33 10.95
CA PHE A 36 1.34 -4.22 10.13
C PHE A 36 1.60 -3.86 8.67
N PRO A 37 1.59 -4.83 7.74
CA PRO A 37 1.49 -4.51 6.31
C PRO A 37 0.18 -3.75 6.06
N GLU A 38 0.13 -2.96 4.98
CA GLU A 38 -1.10 -2.28 4.56
C GLU A 38 -2.14 -3.33 4.09
N ILE A 39 -2.87 -3.87 5.06
CA ILE A 39 -3.97 -4.85 4.87
C ILE A 39 -5.34 -4.18 4.83
N THR A 40 -5.41 -2.89 5.18
CA THR A 40 -6.64 -2.11 5.10
C THR A 40 -6.88 -1.68 3.66
N PRO A 41 -8.06 -1.99 3.09
CA PRO A 41 -8.46 -1.44 1.80
C PRO A 41 -8.40 0.09 1.84
N PRO A 42 -7.97 0.76 0.75
CA PRO A 42 -8.05 2.21 0.67
C PRO A 42 -9.52 2.64 0.70
N VAL A 43 -9.85 3.55 1.61
CA VAL A 43 -11.21 4.09 1.76
C VAL A 43 -11.24 5.50 1.18
N ILE A 44 -12.24 5.79 0.36
CA ILE A 44 -12.49 7.14 -0.19
C ILE A 44 -13.71 7.71 0.53
N GLN A 45 -13.56 8.88 1.16
CA GLN A 45 -14.66 9.59 1.80
C GLN A 45 -15.20 10.68 0.88
N ILE A 46 -16.51 10.75 0.74
CA ILE A 46 -17.22 11.75 -0.07
C ILE A 46 -18.13 12.53 0.87
N ASP A 47 -17.77 13.78 1.18
CA ASP A 47 -18.57 14.67 2.01
C ASP A 47 -19.34 15.67 1.13
N THR A 48 -20.64 15.80 1.37
CA THR A 48 -21.50 16.74 0.64
C THR A 48 -22.48 17.41 1.59
N ASP A 49 -22.55 18.74 1.54
CA ASP A 49 -23.45 19.53 2.36
C ASP A 49 -24.65 20.02 1.55
N TYR A 50 -25.87 19.70 1.99
CA TYR A 50 -27.12 20.24 1.42
C TYR A 50 -28.04 20.81 2.51
N PRO A 51 -27.76 22.04 2.98
CA PRO A 51 -28.46 22.63 4.12
C PRO A 51 -29.92 22.96 3.80
N GLY A 52 -30.81 22.68 4.75
CA GLY A 52 -32.25 23.00 4.64
C GLY A 52 -33.10 21.92 3.96
N ALA A 53 -32.52 20.78 3.57
CA ALA A 53 -33.24 19.62 3.08
C ALA A 53 -33.49 18.58 4.19
N SER A 54 -34.60 17.84 4.10
CA SER A 54 -34.81 16.67 4.95
C SER A 54 -33.88 15.52 4.53
N ALA A 55 -33.61 14.59 5.43
CA ALA A 55 -32.77 13.42 5.16
C ALA A 55 -33.22 12.65 3.90
N GLU A 56 -34.54 12.53 3.70
CA GLU A 56 -35.14 11.90 2.51
C GLU A 56 -34.74 12.62 1.20
N VAL A 57 -34.74 13.95 1.20
CA VAL A 57 -34.41 14.74 0.02
C VAL A 57 -32.91 14.68 -0.28
N ILE A 58 -32.06 14.62 0.75
CA ILE A 58 -30.60 14.47 0.60
C ILE A 58 -30.27 13.11 -0.01
N ALA A 59 -30.89 12.04 0.49
CA ALA A 59 -30.70 10.69 -0.05
C ALA A 59 -31.06 10.62 -1.54
N ASP A 60 -32.21 11.18 -1.91
CA ASP A 60 -32.73 11.11 -3.28
C ASP A 60 -32.00 12.03 -4.26
N SER A 61 -31.56 13.20 -3.81
CA SER A 61 -31.04 14.27 -4.69
C SER A 61 -29.53 14.34 -4.74
N VAL A 62 -28.83 13.87 -3.70
CA VAL A 62 -27.37 13.97 -3.57
C VAL A 62 -26.72 12.59 -3.53
N ALA A 63 -27.18 11.69 -2.65
CA ALA A 63 -26.57 10.36 -2.53
C ALA A 63 -26.85 9.49 -3.76
N ARG A 64 -28.11 9.40 -4.22
CA ARG A 64 -28.51 8.55 -5.35
C ARG A 64 -27.72 8.82 -6.65
N PRO A 65 -27.51 10.07 -7.11
CA PRO A 65 -26.68 10.33 -8.28
C PRO A 65 -25.22 9.91 -8.15
N ILE A 66 -24.66 9.97 -6.93
CA ILE A 66 -23.29 9.55 -6.63
C ILE A 66 -23.21 8.02 -6.69
N GLU A 67 -24.15 7.33 -6.06
CA GLU A 67 -24.23 5.86 -6.04
C GLU A 67 -24.35 5.24 -7.43
N VAL A 68 -25.09 5.87 -8.35
CA VAL A 68 -25.21 5.39 -9.74
C VAL A 68 -23.87 5.46 -10.48
N GLN A 69 -22.95 6.33 -10.06
CA GLN A 69 -21.63 6.51 -10.69
C GLN A 69 -20.53 5.65 -10.03
N LEU A 70 -20.73 5.18 -8.79
CA LEU A 70 -19.74 4.38 -8.03
C LEU A 70 -19.36 3.02 -8.66
N PRO A 71 -20.27 2.26 -9.31
CA PRO A 71 -19.91 0.98 -9.95
C PRO A 71 -18.89 1.10 -11.08
N GLY A 72 -18.58 2.32 -11.55
CA GLY A 72 -17.53 2.58 -12.54
C GLY A 72 -16.11 2.61 -11.97
N ILE A 73 -15.94 2.44 -10.65
CA ILE A 73 -14.64 2.45 -9.98
C ILE A 73 -14.08 1.02 -9.93
N ASP A 74 -12.93 0.82 -10.58
CA ASP A 74 -12.20 -0.44 -10.52
C ASP A 74 -11.80 -0.75 -9.06
N ASN A 75 -12.01 -2.00 -8.64
CA ASN A 75 -11.60 -2.53 -7.33
C ASN A 75 -12.39 -1.99 -6.11
N LEU A 76 -13.64 -1.55 -6.33
CA LEU A 76 -14.58 -1.16 -5.26
C LEU A 76 -15.18 -2.41 -4.58
N LEU A 77 -14.91 -2.58 -3.27
CA LEU A 77 -15.41 -3.72 -2.47
C LEU A 77 -16.78 -3.44 -1.85
N TYR A 78 -16.96 -2.26 -1.27
CA TYR A 78 -18.21 -1.82 -0.64
C TYR A 78 -18.27 -0.29 -0.58
N TYR A 79 -19.47 0.24 -0.45
CA TYR A 79 -19.75 1.65 -0.15
C TYR A 79 -20.91 1.72 0.84
N ASP A 80 -20.92 2.73 1.70
CA ASP A 80 -21.98 2.99 2.68
C ASP A 80 -22.26 4.49 2.70
N SER A 81 -23.53 4.86 2.86
CA SER A 81 -24.03 6.25 2.82
C SER A 81 -24.77 6.52 4.13
N THR A 82 -24.33 7.48 4.95
CA THR A 82 -25.01 7.89 6.21
C THR A 82 -25.65 9.26 6.14
#